data_AF-M1ELL2-F1
#
_entry.id   AF-M1ELL2-F1
#
_cell.length_a   1.000
_cell.length_b   1.000
_cell.length_c   1.000
_cell.angle_alpha   90.00
_cell.angle_beta   90.00
_cell.angle_gamma   90.00
#
_symmetry.space_group_name_H-M   'P 1'
#
loop_
_entity.id
_entity.type
_entity.pdbx_description
1 polymer ?
#
loop_
_entity_poly.entity_id
_entity_poly.type
_entity_poly.pdbx_seq_one_letter_code
_entity_poly.pdbx_strand_id
1 'polypeptide(L)'
;QLWNNYFHLAVAFLTHESLQLETFSQAKRNKIVKKYGDMRKEIGFRIRDMWYNLGPHKIKFIPSMVGPILEVTLTPEVELRKATIP
;
A
#
# COMPACT_ATOMS: atom_id res chain seq x y z
N GLN A 1 7.57 -8.31 16.72
CA GLN A 1 6.84 -9.26 15.85
C GLN A 1 5.56 -8.65 15.27
N LEU A 2 4.67 -8.09 16.09
CA LEU A 2 3.41 -7.48 15.64
C LEU A 2 3.56 -6.49 14.48
N TRP A 3 4.49 -5.53 14.59
CA TRP A 3 4.72 -4.54 13.52
C TRP A 3 5.21 -5.16 12.21
N ASN A 4 5.99 -6.24 12.29
CA ASN A 4 6.46 -6.94 11.10
C ASN A 4 5.27 -7.60 10.38
N ASN A 5 4.40 -8.28 11.14
CA ASN A 5 3.17 -8.86 10.60
C ASN A 5 2.22 -7.79 10.03
N TYR A 6 2.11 -6.65 10.70
CA TYR A 6 1.32 -5.51 10.22
C TYR A 6 1.81 -5.05 8.85
N PHE A 7 3.12 -4.81 8.69
CA PHE A 7 3.65 -4.36 7.42
C PHE A 7 3.50 -5.41 6.32
N HIS A 8 3.78 -6.69 6.60
CA HIS A 8 3.55 -7.76 5.62
C HIS A 8 2.10 -7.86 5.17
N LEU A 9 1.14 -7.77 6.11
CA LEU A 9 -0.28 -7.81 5.78
C LEU A 9 -0.70 -6.57 4.97
N ALA A 10 -0.22 -5.39 5.36
CA ALA A 10 -0.57 -4.15 4.68
C ALA A 10 -0.03 -4.13 3.24
N VAL A 11 1.16 -4.67 3.02
CA VAL A 11 1.73 -4.90 1.69
C VAL A 11 0.88 -5.88 0.90
N ALA A 12 0.61 -7.07 1.46
CA ALA A 12 -0.17 -8.09 0.79
C ALA A 12 -1.58 -7.58 0.39
N PHE A 13 -2.16 -6.71 1.22
CA PHE A 13 -3.40 -6.02 0.90
C PHE A 13 -3.23 -5.04 -0.26
N LEU A 14 -2.20 -4.20 -0.24
CA LEU A 14 -1.96 -3.20 -1.30
C LEU A 14 -1.67 -3.82 -2.66
N THR A 15 -1.03 -4.99 -2.72
CA THR A 15 -0.64 -5.66 -3.97
C THR A 15 -1.64 -6.71 -4.43
N HIS A 16 -2.69 -7.00 -3.64
CA HIS A 16 -3.67 -8.03 -3.99
C HIS A 16 -4.37 -7.71 -5.33
N GLU A 17 -4.48 -8.71 -6.22
CA GLU A 17 -5.04 -8.54 -7.58
C GLU A 17 -6.46 -7.96 -7.59
N SER A 18 -7.31 -8.41 -6.66
CA SER A 18 -8.67 -7.89 -6.47
C SER A 18 -8.75 -6.38 -6.23
N LEU A 19 -7.66 -5.77 -5.79
CA LEU A 19 -7.56 -4.34 -5.48
C LEU A 19 -6.78 -3.57 -6.56
N GLN A 20 -6.18 -4.22 -7.55
CA GLN A 20 -5.54 -3.56 -8.70
C GLN A 20 -6.59 -3.13 -9.73
N LEU A 21 -7.32 -2.05 -9.42
CA LEU A 21 -8.52 -1.62 -10.16
C LEU A 21 -8.26 -1.31 -11.64
N GLU A 22 -7.04 -0.92 -11.97
CA GLU A 22 -6.52 -0.73 -13.32
C GLU A 22 -6.52 -1.98 -14.21
N THR A 23 -6.53 -3.18 -13.62
CA THR A 23 -6.62 -4.45 -14.37
C THR A 23 -8.05 -4.79 -14.80
N PHE A 24 -9.04 -4.08 -14.23
CA PHE A 24 -10.44 -4.32 -14.53
C PHE A 24 -10.95 -3.47 -15.69
N SER A 25 -12.04 -3.92 -16.31
CA SER A 25 -12.77 -3.11 -17.28
C SER A 25 -13.24 -1.80 -16.65
N GLN A 26 -13.32 -0.74 -17.46
CA GLN A 26 -13.73 0.59 -16.99
C GLN A 26 -15.08 0.56 -16.23
N ALA A 27 -16.03 -0.23 -16.71
CA ALA A 27 -17.34 -0.38 -16.06
C ALA A 27 -17.23 -0.99 -14.65
N LYS A 28 -16.43 -2.06 -14.50
CA LYS A 28 -16.19 -2.72 -13.20
C LYS A 28 -15.42 -1.79 -12.26
N ARG A 29 -14.34 -1.16 -12.73
CA ARG A 29 -13.57 -0.16 -11.98
C ARG A 29 -14.46 0.95 -11.46
N ASN A 30 -15.26 1.58 -12.33
CA ASN A 30 -16.15 2.68 -11.95
C ASN A 30 -17.19 2.25 -10.92
N LYS A 31 -17.76 1.03 -11.05
CA LYS A 31 -18.72 0.50 -10.08
C LYS A 31 -18.08 0.28 -8.70
N ILE A 32 -16.85 -0.26 -8.66
CA ILE A 32 -16.12 -0.47 -7.41
C ILE A 32 -15.76 0.85 -6.75
N VAL A 33 -15.12 1.77 -7.50
CA VAL A 33 -14.73 3.09 -6.98
C VAL A 33 -15.94 3.88 -6.48
N LYS A 34 -17.07 3.86 -7.23
CA LYS A 34 -18.29 4.55 -6.80
C LYS A 34 -18.86 3.98 -5.50
N LYS A 35 -18.74 2.67 -5.28
CA LYS A 35 -19.33 2.00 -4.11
C LYS A 35 -18.42 2.01 -2.89
N TYR A 36 -17.11 1.88 -3.09
CA TYR A 36 -16.15 1.61 -2.02
C TYR A 36 -14.95 2.57 -1.99
N GLY A 37 -14.78 3.41 -3.02
CA GLY A 37 -13.53 4.12 -3.25
C GLY A 37 -12.39 3.18 -3.65
N ASP A 38 -11.17 3.72 -3.65
CA ASP A 38 -9.96 2.90 -3.75
C ASP A 38 -9.45 2.59 -2.35
N MET A 39 -9.75 1.38 -1.86
CA MET A 39 -9.42 0.94 -0.50
C MET A 39 -7.89 0.92 -0.24
N ARG A 40 -7.08 0.87 -1.30
CA ARG A 40 -5.61 0.88 -1.17
C ARG A 40 -5.11 2.20 -0.57
N LYS A 41 -5.81 3.32 -0.83
CA LYS A 41 -5.38 4.66 -0.38
C LYS A 41 -5.28 4.75 1.14
N GLU A 42 -6.31 4.31 1.85
CA GLU A 42 -6.38 4.36 3.31
C GLU A 42 -5.24 3.55 3.95
N ILE A 43 -4.96 2.36 3.43
CA ILE A 43 -3.87 1.51 3.94
C ILE A 43 -2.51 2.12 3.61
N GLY A 44 -2.33 2.67 2.40
CA GLY A 44 -1.11 3.37 2.01
C GLY A 44 -0.75 4.51 2.99
N PHE A 45 -1.74 5.34 3.36
CA PHE A 45 -1.53 6.39 4.35
C PHE A 45 -1.17 5.83 5.74
N ARG A 46 -1.85 4.77 6.20
CA ARG A 46 -1.55 4.16 7.50
C ARG A 46 -0.15 3.54 7.56
N ILE A 47 0.30 2.89 6.49
CA ILE A 47 1.68 2.37 6.39
C ILE A 47 2.67 3.52 6.51
N ARG A 48 2.45 4.60 5.77
CA ARG A 48 3.31 5.79 5.78
C ARG A 48 3.40 6.40 7.18
N ASP A 49 2.25 6.66 7.81
CA ASP A 49 2.22 7.27 9.13
C ASP A 49 2.88 6.35 10.18
N MET A 50 2.63 5.03 10.09
CA MET A 50 3.29 4.06 10.95
C MET A 50 4.81 4.06 10.75
N TRP A 51 5.28 4.12 9.50
CA TRP A 51 6.71 4.21 9.20
C TRP A 51 7.36 5.44 9.81
N TYR A 52 6.70 6.60 9.77
CA TYR A 52 7.22 7.79 10.43
C TYR A 52 7.33 7.60 11.95
N ASN A 53 6.35 6.93 12.56
CA ASN A 53 6.28 6.65 14.00
C ASN A 53 7.29 5.60 14.51
N LEU A 54 7.91 4.80 13.64
CA LEU A 54 8.91 3.79 14.06
C LEU A 54 10.24 4.39 14.58
N GLY A 55 10.52 5.67 14.32
CA GLY A 55 11.74 6.34 14.78
C GLY A 55 13.04 5.55 14.44
N PRO A 56 13.92 5.26 15.42
CA PRO A 56 15.18 4.54 15.17
C PRO A 56 14.99 3.05 14.83
N HIS A 57 13.79 2.48 15.03
CA HIS A 57 13.54 1.07 14.75
C HIS A 57 13.31 0.76 13.27
N LYS A 58 13.17 1.78 12.41
CA LYS A 58 12.97 1.64 10.95
C LYS A 58 14.00 0.73 10.30
N ILE A 59 15.28 0.83 10.70
CA ILE A 59 16.39 0.05 10.15
C ILE A 59 16.14 -1.46 10.23
N LYS A 60 15.42 -1.92 11.25
CA LYS A 60 15.09 -3.35 11.42
C LYS A 60 14.04 -3.86 10.42
N PHE A 61 13.29 -2.95 9.79
CA PHE A 61 12.23 -3.27 8.83
C PHE A 61 12.64 -2.98 7.38
N ILE A 62 13.70 -2.19 7.15
CA ILE A 62 14.21 -1.89 5.80
C ILE A 62 14.44 -3.17 4.96
N PRO A 63 15.14 -4.21 5.45
CA PRO A 63 15.44 -5.38 4.63
C PRO A 63 14.19 -6.11 4.11
N SER A 64 13.12 -6.16 4.91
CA SER A 64 11.86 -6.82 4.54
C SER A 64 10.87 -5.91 3.81
N MET A 65 11.08 -4.59 3.85
CA MET A 65 10.13 -3.61 3.30
C MET A 65 10.55 -2.99 1.97
N VAL A 66 11.83 -3.07 1.59
CA VAL A 66 12.31 -2.48 0.33
C VAL A 66 11.57 -3.03 -0.90
N GLY A 67 11.44 -4.35 -1.04
CA GLY A 67 10.72 -4.97 -2.17
C GLY A 67 9.23 -4.59 -2.21
N PRO A 68 8.50 -4.78 -1.11
CA PRO A 68 7.12 -4.33 -0.99
C PRO A 68 6.85 -2.84 -1.27
N ILE A 69 7.71 -1.96 -0.76
CA ILE A 69 7.60 -0.51 -0.98
C ILE A 69 7.83 -0.21 -2.46
N LEU A 70 8.78 -0.88 -3.11
CA LEU A 70 8.99 -0.78 -4.56
C LEU A 70 7.75 -1.23 -5.35
N GLU A 71 7.12 -2.35 -5.00
CA GLU A 71 5.89 -2.81 -5.67
C GLU A 71 4.74 -1.79 -5.54
N VAL A 72 4.62 -1.14 -4.37
CA VAL A 72 3.64 -0.06 -4.15
C VAL A 72 4.00 1.19 -4.97
N THR A 73 5.28 1.55 -5.12
CA THR A 73 5.69 2.66 -6.02
C THR A 73 5.43 2.37 -7.51
N LEU A 74 5.44 1.11 -7.91
CA LEU A 74 5.16 0.70 -9.29
C LEU A 74 3.65 0.62 -9.58
N THR A 75 2.80 0.75 -8.56
CA THR A 75 1.35 0.78 -8.74
C THR A 75 0.97 2.08 -9.49
N PRO A 76 0.20 2.01 -10.59
CA PRO A 76 -0.05 3.16 -11.45
C PRO A 76 -0.86 4.29 -10.79
N GLU A 77 -1.40 4.07 -9.59
CA GLU A 77 -2.14 5.08 -8.84
C GLU A 77 -1.22 6.17 -8.27
N VAL A 78 -1.44 7.40 -8.74
CA VAL A 78 -0.56 8.56 -8.50
C VAL A 78 -0.50 8.94 -7.01
N GLU A 79 -1.57 8.76 -6.25
CA GLU A 79 -1.59 9.09 -4.82
C GLU A 79 -0.82 8.07 -3.97
N LEU A 80 -0.83 6.79 -4.36
CA LEU A 80 -0.05 5.75 -3.67
C LEU A 80 1.45 5.96 -3.86
N ARG A 81 1.86 6.43 -5.05
CA ARG A 81 3.25 6.84 -5.34
C ARG A 81 3.73 8.04 -4.52
N LYS A 82 2.83 8.95 -4.14
CA LYS A 82 3.17 10.11 -3.30
C LYS A 82 3.17 9.80 -1.81
N ALA A 83 2.39 8.79 -1.40
CA ALA A 83 2.36 8.31 -0.02
C ALA A 83 3.53 7.37 0.30
N THR A 84 4.29 6.94 -0.71
CA THR A 84 5.38 5.99 -0.52
C THR A 84 6.54 6.65 0.19
N ILE A 85 7.00 5.96 1.22
CA ILE A 85 8.03 6.37 2.16
C ILE A 85 9.37 6.57 1.42
N PRO A 86 10.11 7.67 1.66
CA PRO A 86 11.47 7.87 1.15
C PRO A 86 12.50 6.98 1.86
#